data_AF-A0A957X526-F1
#
_entry.id   AF-A0A957X526-F1
#
_cell.length_a   1.000
_cell.length_b   1.000
_cell.length_c   1.000
_cell.angle_alpha   90.00
_cell.angle_beta   90.00
_cell.angle_gamma   90.00
#
_symmetry.space_group_name_H-M   'P 1'
#
loop_
_entity.id
_entity.type
_entity.pdbx_description
1 polymer ?
#
loop_
_entity_poly.entity_id
_entity_poly.type
_entity_poly.pdbx_seq_one_letter_code
_entity_poly.pdbx_strand_id
1 'polypeptide(L)'
;MPLQMLGTELAKRSDALFRSIPPKDKSYVTVAVTKMNGNTVIAINGRAPTTAVKRLQAIAKANGWIMAPHNPSLPPGVNHAEQILYNFTGGKATSIGVSHVDGPKDYCIPFFNGTGVEISYTGVWK
;
A
#
# COMPACT_ATOMS: atom_id res chain seq x y z
N MET A 1 -17.50 -11.80 -0.93
CA MET A 1 -16.23 -12.34 -0.36
C MET A 1 -16.06 -11.77 1.04
N PRO A 2 -15.73 -12.58 2.05
CA PRO A 2 -15.43 -12.09 3.41
C PRO A 2 -14.29 -11.06 3.43
N LEU A 3 -14.33 -10.08 4.35
CA LEU A 3 -13.33 -9.00 4.44
C LEU A 3 -11.91 -9.54 4.62
N GLN A 4 -11.73 -10.56 5.46
CA GLN A 4 -10.42 -11.20 5.69
C GLN A 4 -9.85 -11.88 4.43
N MET A 5 -10.71 -12.51 3.62
CA MET A 5 -10.30 -13.09 2.34
C MET A 5 -9.92 -12.00 1.32
N LEU A 6 -10.68 -10.90 1.29
CA LEU A 6 -10.37 -9.74 0.45
C LEU A 6 -9.03 -9.13 0.88
N GLY A 7 -8.81 -8.91 2.17
CA GLY A 7 -7.53 -8.41 2.70
C GLY A 7 -6.36 -9.29 2.31
N THR A 8 -6.50 -10.61 2.42
CA THR A 8 -5.47 -11.56 1.98
C THR A 8 -5.19 -11.47 0.47
N GLU A 9 -6.22 -11.33 -0.37
CA GLU A 9 -6.05 -11.12 -1.81
C GLU A 9 -5.31 -9.81 -2.10
N LEU A 10 -5.70 -8.73 -1.44
CA LEU A 10 -5.09 -7.41 -1.59
C LEU A 10 -3.63 -7.43 -1.14
N ALA A 11 -3.32 -8.15 -0.06
CA ALA A 11 -1.95 -8.28 0.44
C ALA A 11 -1.08 -9.05 -0.58
N LYS A 12 -1.57 -10.17 -1.13
CA LYS A 12 -0.85 -10.86 -2.23
C LYS A 12 -0.58 -9.95 -3.43
N ARG A 13 -1.52 -9.06 -3.77
CA ARG A 13 -1.34 -8.06 -4.83
C ARG A 13 -0.30 -7.00 -4.45
N SER A 14 -0.30 -6.50 -3.22
CA SER A 14 0.70 -5.54 -2.76
C SER A 14 2.11 -6.17 -2.72
N ASP A 15 2.25 -7.45 -2.35
CA ASP A 15 3.52 -8.18 -2.42
C ASP A 15 4.04 -8.31 -3.86
N ALA A 16 3.17 -8.66 -4.81
CA ALA A 16 3.56 -8.74 -6.23
C ALA A 16 4.07 -7.40 -6.76
N LEU A 17 3.41 -6.29 -6.39
CA LEU A 17 3.87 -4.94 -6.71
C LEU A 17 5.22 -4.64 -6.06
N PHE A 18 5.37 -4.92 -4.76
CA PHE A 18 6.59 -4.70 -4.02
C PHE A 18 7.78 -5.48 -4.57
N ARG A 19 7.58 -6.74 -4.97
CA ARG A 19 8.62 -7.58 -5.61
C ARG A 19 9.14 -6.99 -6.91
N SER A 20 8.30 -6.27 -7.64
CA SER A 20 8.65 -5.63 -8.92
C SER A 20 9.57 -4.41 -8.78
N ILE A 21 9.76 -3.90 -7.56
CA ILE A 21 10.60 -2.75 -7.24
C ILE A 21 12.08 -3.18 -7.25
N PRO A 22 13.01 -2.34 -7.76
CA PRO A 22 14.44 -2.62 -7.71
C PRO A 22 14.92 -2.92 -6.29
N PRO A 23 15.77 -3.93 -6.06
CA PRO A 23 16.24 -4.31 -4.72
C PRO A 23 16.80 -3.13 -3.89
N LYS A 24 17.56 -2.24 -4.53
CA LYS A 24 18.16 -1.05 -3.90
C LYS A 24 17.14 -0.06 -3.30
N ASP A 25 15.89 -0.09 -3.77
CA ASP A 25 14.85 0.85 -3.34
C ASP A 25 13.93 0.22 -2.28
N LYS A 26 13.92 -1.11 -2.13
CA LYS A 26 12.93 -1.84 -1.33
C LYS A 26 12.94 -1.49 0.16
N SER A 27 14.10 -1.19 0.73
CA SER A 27 14.26 -0.84 2.15
C SER A 27 13.57 0.48 2.52
N TYR A 28 13.22 1.32 1.54
CA TYR A 28 12.61 2.62 1.73
C TYR A 28 11.15 2.65 1.27
N VAL A 29 10.57 1.51 0.90
CA VAL A 29 9.25 1.46 0.26
C VAL A 29 8.25 0.63 1.06
N THR A 30 7.05 1.19 1.16
CA THR A 30 5.82 0.49 1.50
C THR A 30 4.85 0.66 0.35
N VAL A 31 4.13 -0.41 -0.01
CA VAL A 31 3.07 -0.42 -1.03
C VAL A 31 1.77 -0.86 -0.38
N ALA A 32 0.68 -0.19 -0.70
CA ALA A 32 -0.66 -0.57 -0.25
C ALA A 32 -1.62 -0.71 -1.43
N VAL A 33 -2.58 -1.60 -1.31
CA VAL A 33 -3.59 -1.90 -2.33
C VAL A 33 -4.96 -2.05 -1.68
N THR A 34 -5.99 -1.49 -2.30
CA THR A 34 -7.39 -1.68 -1.92
C THR A 34 -8.26 -1.82 -3.16
N LYS A 35 -9.52 -2.20 -2.96
CA LYS A 35 -10.57 -2.15 -3.99
C LYS A 35 -11.63 -1.13 -3.58
N MET A 36 -11.95 -0.22 -4.48
CA MET A 36 -13.00 0.80 -4.29
C MET A 36 -13.84 0.91 -5.57
N ASN A 37 -15.15 0.72 -5.45
CA ASN A 37 -16.11 0.79 -6.57
C ASN A 37 -15.69 -0.05 -7.79
N GLY A 38 -15.21 -1.27 -7.56
CA GLY A 38 -14.73 -2.18 -8.61
C GLY A 38 -13.32 -1.88 -9.12
N ASN A 39 -12.72 -0.74 -8.78
CA ASN A 39 -11.37 -0.36 -9.19
C ASN A 39 -10.32 -0.82 -8.17
N THR A 40 -9.14 -1.19 -8.68
CA THR A 40 -7.96 -1.38 -7.84
C THR A 40 -7.29 -0.02 -7.63
N VAL A 41 -7.05 0.33 -6.38
CA VAL A 41 -6.37 1.56 -5.99
C VAL A 41 -5.10 1.19 -5.26
N ILE A 42 -3.98 1.81 -5.66
CA ILE A 42 -2.66 1.54 -5.06
C ILE A 42 -2.07 2.81 -4.48
N ALA A 43 -1.23 2.67 -3.46
CA ALA A 43 -0.43 3.75 -2.92
C ALA A 43 1.01 3.29 -2.64
N ILE A 44 1.91 4.26 -2.62
CA ILE A 44 3.30 4.09 -2.21
C ILE A 44 3.61 5.16 -1.16
N ASN A 45 4.44 4.83 -0.16
CA ASN A 45 4.81 5.79 0.89
C ASN A 45 5.39 7.09 0.32
N GLY A 46 5.16 8.21 1.03
CA GLY A 46 5.46 9.54 0.52
C GLY A 46 6.93 9.80 0.21
N ARG A 47 7.90 9.14 0.87
CA ARG A 47 9.34 9.32 0.61
C ARG A 47 9.98 8.20 -0.20
N ALA A 48 9.17 7.42 -0.92
CA ALA A 48 9.68 6.37 -1.79
C ALA A 48 10.63 6.93 -2.88
N PRO A 49 11.69 6.19 -3.25
CA PRO A 49 12.55 6.57 -4.36
C PRO A 49 11.77 6.78 -5.66
N THR A 50 12.14 7.80 -6.44
CA THR A 50 11.46 8.15 -7.71
C THR A 50 11.40 6.97 -8.70
N THR A 51 12.43 6.10 -8.68
CA THR A 51 12.48 4.87 -9.47
C THR A 51 11.37 3.88 -9.10
N ALA A 52 11.11 3.69 -7.81
CA ALA A 52 10.00 2.85 -7.33
C ALA A 52 8.63 3.46 -7.68
N VAL A 53 8.48 4.77 -7.51
CA VAL A 53 7.25 5.50 -7.87
C VAL A 53 6.94 5.33 -9.35
N LYS A 54 7.91 5.61 -10.23
CA LYS A 54 7.75 5.46 -11.69
C LYS A 54 7.41 4.03 -12.10
N ARG A 55 8.02 3.03 -11.45
CA ARG A 55 7.73 1.61 -11.70
C ARG A 55 6.27 1.29 -11.39
N LEU A 56 5.76 1.69 -10.23
CA LEU A 56 4.37 1.42 -9.84
C LEU A 56 3.37 2.22 -10.68
N GLN A 57 3.70 3.46 -11.06
CA GLN A 57 2.89 4.25 -12.00
C GLN A 57 2.72 3.55 -13.34
N ALA A 58 3.81 2.98 -13.88
CA ALA A 58 3.77 2.24 -15.13
C ALA A 58 2.89 0.98 -15.02
N ILE A 59 3.00 0.23 -13.93
CA ILE A 59 2.16 -0.96 -13.68
C ILE A 59 0.70 -0.57 -13.51
N ALA A 60 0.41 0.46 -12.73
CA ALA A 60 -0.96 0.94 -12.53
C ALA A 60 -1.59 1.35 -13.86
N LYS A 61 -0.88 2.12 -14.67
CA LYS A 61 -1.31 2.52 -16.00
C LYS A 61 -1.59 1.31 -16.90
N ALA A 62 -0.69 0.32 -16.92
CA ALA A 62 -0.83 -0.86 -17.77
C ALA A 62 -2.05 -1.73 -17.39
N ASN A 63 -2.50 -1.69 -16.14
CA ASN A 63 -3.62 -2.48 -15.65
C ASN A 63 -4.92 -1.68 -15.46
N GLY A 64 -4.93 -0.38 -15.82
CA GLY A 64 -6.07 0.50 -15.59
C GLY A 64 -6.37 0.75 -14.09
N TRP A 65 -5.35 0.68 -13.24
CA TRP A 65 -5.48 0.92 -11.80
C TRP A 65 -5.29 2.40 -11.47
N ILE A 66 -5.89 2.81 -10.36
CA ILE A 66 -5.76 4.17 -9.84
C ILE A 66 -4.58 4.20 -8.86
N MET A 67 -3.68 5.16 -9.03
CA MET A 67 -2.59 5.38 -8.08
C MET A 67 -2.88 6.64 -7.26
N ALA A 68 -2.88 6.51 -5.94
CA ALA A 68 -2.98 7.64 -5.03
C ALA A 68 -1.81 8.62 -5.27
N PRO A 69 -2.02 9.94 -5.12
CA PRO A 69 -0.96 10.92 -5.26
C PRO A 69 0.23 10.62 -4.35
N HIS A 70 1.42 10.68 -4.92
CA HIS A 70 2.67 10.57 -4.19
C HIS A 70 3.18 11.97 -3.82
N ASN A 71 3.52 12.19 -2.54
CA ASN A 71 4.02 13.49 -2.05
C ASN A 71 5.36 13.33 -1.31
N PRO A 72 6.50 13.66 -1.96
CA PRO A 72 7.83 13.57 -1.37
C PRO A 72 8.09 14.56 -0.23
N SER A 73 7.26 15.60 -0.10
CA SER A 73 7.43 16.66 0.89
C SER A 73 6.81 16.34 2.26
N LEU A 74 6.13 15.20 2.43
CA LEU A 74 5.45 14.85 3.68
C LEU A 74 6.44 14.44 4.81
N PRO A 75 6.11 14.70 6.11
CA PRO A 75 6.94 14.32 7.25
C PRO A 75 7.10 12.79 7.41
N PRO A 76 8.17 12.31 8.10
CA PRO A 76 8.26 10.92 8.56
C PRO A 76 7.12 10.60 9.54
N GLY A 77 6.59 9.37 9.52
CA GLY A 77 5.48 8.97 10.39
C GLY A 77 4.07 9.35 9.91
N VAL A 78 3.95 10.23 8.90
CA VAL A 78 2.67 10.60 8.22
C VAL A 78 2.42 9.74 6.96
N ASN A 79 3.23 8.70 6.74
CA ASN A 79 3.60 8.31 5.38
C ASN A 79 3.68 6.81 5.13
N HIS A 80 2.92 5.99 5.85
CA HIS A 80 2.74 4.61 5.45
C HIS A 80 1.75 4.52 4.29
N ALA A 81 2.00 3.63 3.32
CA ALA A 81 1.24 3.60 2.07
C ALA A 81 -0.25 3.36 2.30
N GLU A 82 -0.60 2.57 3.31
CA GLU A 82 -1.97 2.29 3.72
C GLU A 82 -2.70 3.50 4.28
N GLN A 83 -2.01 4.40 4.97
CA GLN A 83 -2.59 5.65 5.49
C GLN A 83 -2.88 6.61 4.33
N ILE A 84 -1.93 6.75 3.41
CA ILE A 84 -2.11 7.54 2.17
C ILE A 84 -3.31 7.00 1.40
N LEU A 85 -3.41 5.68 1.26
CA LEU A 85 -4.49 5.03 0.55
C LEU A 85 -5.84 5.25 1.24
N TYR A 86 -5.92 5.05 2.55
CA TYR A 86 -7.15 5.25 3.32
C TYR A 86 -7.66 6.69 3.19
N ASN A 87 -6.76 7.67 3.38
CA ASN A 87 -7.09 9.09 3.23
C ASN A 87 -7.52 9.43 1.79
N PHE A 88 -6.81 8.90 0.78
CA PHE A 88 -7.18 9.10 -0.63
C PHE A 88 -8.56 8.54 -0.97
N THR A 89 -8.96 7.42 -0.36
CA THR A 89 -10.32 6.87 -0.49
C THR A 89 -11.38 7.61 0.33
N GLY A 90 -11.00 8.65 1.08
CA GLY A 90 -11.91 9.36 1.98
C GLY A 90 -12.46 8.47 3.10
N GLY A 91 -11.64 7.53 3.58
CA GLY A 91 -12.00 6.57 4.62
C GLY A 91 -12.95 5.45 4.19
N LYS A 92 -13.19 5.29 2.88
CA LYS A 92 -14.15 4.30 2.35
C LYS A 92 -13.56 2.92 2.08
N ALA A 93 -12.24 2.77 2.18
CA ALA A 93 -11.61 1.46 2.04
C ALA A 93 -12.06 0.54 3.19
N THR A 94 -12.66 -0.62 2.85
CA THR A 94 -13.09 -1.63 3.83
C THR A 94 -11.99 -2.64 4.14
N SER A 95 -11.03 -2.79 3.23
CA SER A 95 -9.85 -3.61 3.44
C SER A 95 -8.65 -3.08 2.68
N ILE A 96 -7.45 -3.23 3.26
CA ILE A 96 -6.20 -2.80 2.66
C ILE A 96 -5.16 -3.92 2.79
N GLY A 97 -4.55 -4.26 1.66
CA GLY A 97 -3.38 -5.12 1.59
C GLY A 97 -2.10 -4.30 1.59
N VAL A 98 -1.12 -4.65 2.41
CA VAL A 98 0.12 -3.86 2.59
C VAL A 98 1.35 -4.73 2.39
N SER A 99 2.40 -4.19 1.75
CA SER A 99 3.70 -4.85 1.61
C SER A 99 4.88 -3.91 1.80
N HIS A 100 5.88 -4.37 2.54
CA HIS A 100 7.16 -3.69 2.76
C HIS A 100 8.23 -4.66 3.26
N VAL A 101 9.48 -4.19 3.33
CA VAL A 101 10.59 -4.92 3.96
C VAL A 101 10.33 -5.09 5.48
N ASP A 102 10.77 -6.21 6.04
CA ASP A 102 10.65 -6.59 7.46
C ASP A 102 9.24 -6.79 8.03
N GLY A 103 8.19 -6.94 7.21
CA GLY A 103 6.83 -7.25 7.69
C GLY A 103 6.26 -6.20 8.66
N PRO A 104 5.02 -6.37 9.17
CA PRO A 104 4.38 -5.35 10.00
C PRO A 104 5.23 -5.06 11.23
N LYS A 105 5.69 -3.80 11.33
CA LYS A 105 6.27 -3.26 12.55
C LYS A 105 5.11 -2.63 13.33
N ASP A 106 5.16 -2.71 14.67
CA ASP A 106 4.06 -2.35 15.59
C ASP A 106 3.44 -0.95 15.41
N TYR A 107 4.07 -0.08 14.63
CA TYR A 107 3.60 1.28 14.35
C TYR A 107 2.44 1.37 13.33
N CYS A 108 2.12 0.32 12.57
CA CYS A 108 1.08 0.39 11.52
C CYS A 108 -0.36 0.23 12.05
N ILE A 109 -0.55 -0.53 13.12
CA ILE A 109 -1.87 -0.93 13.66
C ILE A 109 -2.56 0.21 14.45
N PRO A 110 -1.85 1.05 15.24
CA PRO A 110 -2.49 2.09 16.05
C PRO A 110 -3.34 3.08 15.25
N PHE A 111 -3.00 3.37 13.99
CA PHE A 111 -3.75 4.32 13.15
C PHE A 111 -5.17 3.82 12.82
N PHE A 112 -5.33 2.51 12.59
CA PHE A 112 -6.60 1.94 12.13
C PHE A 112 -7.50 1.45 13.26
N ASN A 113 -7.04 1.54 14.52
CA ASN A 113 -7.83 1.10 15.66
C ASN A 113 -9.16 1.90 15.74
N GLY A 114 -10.29 1.19 15.73
CA GLY A 114 -11.63 1.81 15.76
C GLY A 114 -12.20 2.25 14.40
N THR A 115 -11.45 2.14 13.30
CA THR A 115 -11.94 2.50 11.95
C THR A 115 -12.79 1.42 11.28
N GLY A 116 -12.76 0.18 11.78
CA GLY A 116 -13.45 -0.97 11.18
C GLY A 116 -12.84 -1.48 9.86
N VAL A 117 -11.65 -0.99 9.48
CA VAL A 117 -10.93 -1.42 8.27
C VAL A 117 -10.14 -2.70 8.54
N GLU A 118 -10.28 -3.68 7.65
CA GLU A 118 -9.46 -4.91 7.69
C GLU A 118 -8.10 -4.66 7.03
N ILE A 119 -7.02 -4.65 7.81
CA ILE A 119 -5.66 -4.52 7.29
C ILE A 119 -4.99 -5.90 7.23
N SER A 120 -4.55 -6.30 6.05
CA SER A 120 -3.79 -7.53 5.84
C SER A 120 -2.40 -7.21 5.32
N TYR A 121 -1.40 -7.81 5.95
CA TYR A 121 0.00 -7.57 5.61
C TYR A 121 0.60 -8.75 4.87
N THR A 122 1.47 -8.43 3.94
CA THR A 122 2.44 -9.33 3.32
C THR A 122 3.79 -8.67 3.39
N GLY A 123 4.88 -9.44 3.41
CA GLY A 123 6.22 -8.90 3.61
C GLY A 123 6.99 -9.79 4.55
N VAL A 124 7.63 -10.81 4.00
CA VAL A 124 8.65 -11.59 4.71
C VAL A 124 9.73 -11.90 3.70
N TRP A 125 10.85 -11.19 3.78
CA TRP A 125 12.15 -11.69 3.34
C TRP A 125 13.23 -11.07 4.23
N LYS A 126 13.88 -11.95 5.00
CA LYS A 126 15.25 -11.78 5.46
C LYS A 126 16.19 -11.96 4.26
#